data_AF-A0A1I2S1M1-F1
#
_entry.id   AF-A0A1I2S1M1-F1
#
_cell.length_a   1.000
_cell.length_b   1.000
_cell.length_c   1.000
_cell.angle_alpha   90.00
_cell.angle_beta   90.00
_cell.angle_gamma   90.00
#
_symmetry.space_group_name_H-M   'P 1'
#
loop_
_entity.id
_entity.type
_entity.pdbx_description
1 polymer ?
#
loop_
_entity_poly.entity_id
_entity_poly.type
_entity_poly.pdbx_seq_one_letter_code
_entity_poly.pdbx_strand_id
1 'polypeptide(L)'
;MYKRVGIASIMTIITIFLAGCNNHDTVSVEGKLFEVDQEEETFVVFVGDELKEAQDTNQDKQQKSIEAFLVKPEKGLEVKGEVDSFNDLKQGQKVAVEIGGYEEKLVTMDAMFSEPSKLPSYKSKSVTVTPYSKKDIVQELRVEEGYGLYTYNPKPNEKGWYDASPSSVAEDFPFRKIEVTHSVSDVKNTEELLGLYEDSPTYIITDEKGIILKTSQITELNEFIKKLEKPK
;
A
#
# COMPACT_ATOMS: atom_id res chain seq x y z
N MET A 1 4.85 19.53 -55.68
CA MET A 1 3.76 19.83 -54.73
C MET A 1 3.50 18.59 -53.90
N TYR A 2 3.63 18.72 -52.57
CA TYR A 2 3.01 17.96 -51.46
C TYR A 2 2.94 16.41 -51.53
N LYS A 3 3.00 15.62 -50.45
CA LYS A 3 3.44 15.64 -49.03
C LYS A 3 2.93 14.29 -48.47
N ARG A 4 3.53 13.82 -47.36
CA ARG A 4 3.05 12.80 -46.38
C ARG A 4 3.39 11.33 -46.71
N VAL A 5 4.29 10.64 -45.99
CA VAL A 5 4.47 10.38 -44.53
C VAL A 5 3.62 9.20 -44.04
N GLY A 6 4.32 8.25 -43.38
CA GLY A 6 3.80 7.39 -42.32
C GLY A 6 3.72 5.91 -42.72
N ILE A 7 4.16 4.93 -41.95
CA ILE A 7 4.66 4.86 -40.56
C ILE A 7 5.62 3.66 -40.51
N ALA A 8 6.79 3.86 -39.91
CA ALA A 8 7.78 2.83 -39.68
C ALA A 8 7.31 1.89 -38.56
N SER A 9 7.04 0.62 -38.90
CA SER A 9 6.92 -0.46 -37.92
C SER A 9 8.33 -0.87 -37.48
N ILE A 10 8.84 -0.22 -36.43
CA ILE A 10 10.07 -0.66 -35.75
C ILE A 10 9.67 -1.86 -34.89
N MET A 11 9.96 -3.07 -35.40
CA MET A 11 10.00 -4.27 -34.58
C MET A 11 11.15 -4.12 -33.58
N THR A 12 10.82 -4.01 -32.30
CA THR A 12 11.74 -4.16 -31.19
C THR A 12 12.20 -5.62 -31.12
N ILE A 13 13.35 -5.91 -31.74
CA ILE A 13 14.03 -7.20 -31.58
C ILE A 13 14.78 -7.17 -30.25
N ILE A 14 14.33 -8.00 -29.33
CA ILE A 14 14.98 -8.31 -28.05
C ILE A 14 16.27 -9.07 -28.36
N THR A 15 17.43 -8.43 -28.18
CA THR A 15 18.73 -9.12 -28.15
C THR A 15 19.07 -9.49 -26.72
N ILE A 16 18.88 -10.77 -26.40
CA ILE A 16 19.48 -11.41 -25.23
C ILE A 16 20.98 -11.54 -25.51
N PHE A 17 21.81 -10.84 -24.74
CA PHE A 17 23.25 -11.09 -24.69
C PHE A 17 23.65 -11.40 -23.25
N LEU A 18 23.87 -12.70 -22.98
CA LEU A 18 24.50 -13.22 -21.78
C LEU A 18 26.03 -13.15 -21.97
N ALA A 19 26.67 -12.13 -21.40
CA ALA A 19 28.06 -12.16 -20.92
C ALA A 19 28.44 -10.84 -20.20
N GLY A 20 28.53 -10.88 -18.86
CA GLY A 20 29.45 -10.05 -18.06
C GLY A 20 29.26 -8.53 -17.98
N CYS A 21 28.03 -8.00 -18.02
CA CYS A 21 27.81 -6.57 -17.80
C CYS A 21 27.71 -6.24 -16.30
N ASN A 22 28.63 -5.39 -15.81
CA ASN A 22 28.46 -4.68 -14.54
C ASN A 22 27.16 -3.87 -14.61
N ASN A 23 26.10 -4.29 -13.90
CA ASN A 23 24.81 -3.60 -13.84
C ASN A 23 24.99 -2.16 -13.31
N HIS A 24 25.22 -1.21 -14.22
CA HIS A 24 25.15 0.24 -13.96
C HIS A 24 23.81 0.83 -14.40
N ASP A 25 22.86 -0.02 -14.80
CA ASP A 25 21.56 0.44 -15.24
C ASP A 25 20.79 1.02 -14.06
N THR A 26 20.17 2.17 -14.29
CA THR A 26 19.25 2.80 -13.34
C THR A 26 17.90 2.11 -13.46
N VAL A 27 17.36 1.64 -12.35
CA VAL A 27 16.03 1.02 -12.27
C VAL A 27 15.10 1.89 -11.44
N SER A 28 13.80 1.80 -11.70
CA SER A 28 12.78 2.44 -10.88
C SER A 28 12.15 1.39 -9.97
N VAL A 29 12.31 1.54 -8.66
CA VAL A 29 11.75 0.63 -7.65
C VAL A 29 10.53 1.27 -7.01
N GLU A 30 9.37 0.59 -7.08
CA GLU A 30 8.11 1.04 -6.50
C GLU A 30 7.98 0.58 -5.05
N GLY A 31 7.48 1.44 -4.17
CA GLY A 31 7.27 1.10 -2.76
C GLY A 31 6.49 2.17 -2.01
N LYS A 32 6.54 2.09 -0.69
CA LYS A 32 5.96 3.06 0.23
C LYS A 32 7.04 3.62 1.14
N LEU A 33 6.99 4.92 1.42
CA LEU A 33 7.83 5.52 2.44
C LEU A 33 7.47 4.93 3.81
N PHE A 34 8.41 4.22 4.41
CA PHE A 34 8.24 3.68 5.75
C PHE A 34 8.65 4.71 6.80
N GLU A 35 9.74 5.43 6.57
CA GLU A 35 10.29 6.46 7.46
C GLU A 35 10.95 7.56 6.62
N VAL A 36 10.92 8.79 7.11
CA VAL A 36 11.59 9.95 6.50
C VAL A 36 12.35 10.70 7.60
N ASP A 37 13.66 10.80 7.45
CA ASP A 37 14.54 11.59 8.31
C ASP A 37 14.86 12.92 7.60
N GLN A 38 14.26 13.99 8.12
CA GLN A 38 14.42 15.34 7.59
C GLN A 38 15.75 15.99 7.98
N GLU A 39 16.40 15.54 9.06
CA GLU A 39 17.68 16.10 9.51
C GLU A 39 18.84 15.56 8.68
N GLU A 40 18.85 14.25 8.45
CA GLU A 40 19.88 13.56 7.66
C GLU A 40 19.55 13.53 6.16
N GLU A 41 18.41 14.09 5.75
CA GLU A 41 17.85 14.01 4.40
C GLU A 41 17.81 12.57 3.88
N THR A 42 17.32 11.61 4.66
CA THR A 42 17.20 10.19 4.23
C THR A 42 15.78 9.67 4.37
N PHE A 43 15.48 8.56 3.69
CA PHE A 43 14.19 7.88 3.86
C PHE A 43 14.30 6.39 3.60
N VAL A 44 13.40 5.63 4.23
CA VAL A 44 13.29 4.18 4.07
C VAL A 44 12.13 3.86 3.14
N VAL A 45 12.38 3.00 2.15
CA VAL A 45 11.37 2.48 1.23
C VAL A 45 11.08 1.04 1.58
N PHE A 46 9.80 0.73 1.79
CA PHE A 46 9.27 -0.62 1.87
C PHE A 46 8.62 -0.99 0.54
N VAL A 47 9.12 -2.03 -0.13
CA VAL A 47 8.60 -2.48 -1.44
C VAL A 47 7.48 -3.50 -1.25
N GLY A 48 7.71 -4.48 -0.38
CA GLY A 48 6.75 -5.54 -0.12
C GLY A 48 7.41 -6.82 0.35
N ASP A 49 6.57 -7.79 0.68
CA ASP A 49 7.02 -9.15 0.96
C ASP A 49 7.10 -9.89 -0.37
N GLU A 50 8.30 -10.14 -0.89
CA GLU A 50 8.48 -11.19 -1.89
C GLU A 50 8.34 -12.56 -1.23
N LEU A 51 7.12 -12.95 -0.87
CA LEU A 51 6.74 -14.36 -1.06
C LEU A 51 6.19 -14.46 -2.48
N LYS A 52 7.09 -14.31 -3.47
CA LYS A 52 6.89 -14.93 -4.79
C LYS A 52 6.53 -16.39 -4.52
N GLU A 53 5.39 -16.83 -5.03
CA GLU A 53 4.79 -18.18 -4.92
C GLU A 53 5.81 -19.34 -4.90
N ALA A 54 6.50 -19.58 -3.79
CA ALA A 54 7.30 -20.77 -3.51
C ALA A 54 7.74 -20.74 -2.04
N GLN A 55 7.33 -21.76 -1.30
CA GLN A 55 7.74 -22.07 0.07
C GLN A 55 6.93 -21.38 1.18
N ASP A 56 5.64 -21.70 1.18
CA ASP A 56 4.84 -21.76 2.38
C ASP A 56 5.40 -22.86 3.31
N THR A 57 6.34 -22.47 4.17
CA THR A 57 6.85 -23.30 5.26
C THR A 57 7.01 -22.43 6.49
N ASN A 58 5.94 -22.36 7.31
CA ASN A 58 5.99 -22.21 8.78
C ASN A 58 7.12 -21.34 9.34
N GLN A 59 7.38 -20.16 8.77
CA GLN A 59 8.31 -19.21 9.34
C GLN A 59 7.55 -18.30 10.30
N ASP A 60 8.05 -18.25 11.54
CA ASP A 60 7.63 -17.30 12.56
C ASP A 60 7.44 -15.93 11.94
N LYS A 61 6.36 -15.23 12.32
CA LYS A 61 6.05 -13.87 11.80
C LYS A 61 7.19 -12.87 12.00
N GLN A 62 8.17 -13.17 12.86
CA GLN A 62 9.38 -12.39 13.10
C GLN A 62 10.50 -12.61 12.06
N GLN A 63 10.48 -13.72 11.30
CA GLN A 63 11.47 -14.03 10.27
C GLN A 63 11.02 -13.73 8.84
N LYS A 64 9.90 -13.03 8.66
CA LYS A 64 9.42 -12.66 7.33
C LYS A 64 10.50 -11.81 6.65
N SER A 65 10.97 -12.30 5.52
CA SER A 65 11.96 -11.64 4.67
C SER A 65 11.22 -10.74 3.69
N ILE A 66 11.63 -9.48 3.65
CA ILE A 66 10.92 -8.39 2.98
C ILE A 66 11.92 -7.58 2.16
N GLU A 67 11.46 -6.90 1.14
CA GLU A 67 12.28 -5.95 0.41
C GLU A 67 12.09 -4.54 1.01
N ALA A 68 13.16 -4.03 1.62
CA ALA A 68 13.22 -2.67 2.13
C ALA A 68 14.67 -2.13 2.10
N PHE A 69 14.82 -0.82 1.89
CA PHE A 69 16.13 -0.19 1.79
C PHE A 69 16.12 1.29 2.22
N LEU A 70 17.28 1.78 2.64
CA LEU A 70 17.55 3.17 2.97
C LEU A 70 18.00 3.93 1.73
N VAL A 71 17.35 5.03 1.41
CA VAL A 71 17.76 5.95 0.35
C VAL A 71 18.55 7.11 0.95
N LYS A 72 19.75 7.32 0.39
CA LYS A 72 20.61 8.48 0.63
C LYS A 72 20.61 9.34 -0.62
N PRO A 73 19.81 10.41 -0.67
CA PRO A 73 19.73 11.31 -1.81
C PRO A 73 21.10 11.79 -2.29
N GLU A 74 21.30 11.84 -3.60
CA GLU A 74 22.40 12.60 -4.15
C GLU A 74 22.13 14.11 -4.01
N LYS A 75 23.19 14.93 -4.00
CA LYS A 75 23.04 16.39 -3.97
C LYS A 75 22.11 16.84 -5.10
N GLY A 76 21.00 17.48 -4.74
CA GLY A 76 20.01 17.95 -5.71
C GLY A 76 19.04 16.87 -6.17
N LEU A 77 18.65 15.96 -5.28
CA LEU A 77 17.54 15.03 -5.52
C LEU A 77 16.33 15.75 -6.09
N GLU A 78 15.81 15.22 -7.18
CA GLU A 78 14.60 15.70 -7.80
C GLU A 78 13.39 14.97 -7.18
N VAL A 79 12.50 15.70 -6.50
CA VAL A 79 11.22 15.17 -6.02
C VAL A 79 10.12 15.61 -6.98
N LYS A 80 9.29 14.66 -7.44
CA LYS A 80 8.24 14.89 -8.44
C LYS A 80 6.91 14.29 -7.99
N GLY A 81 5.82 14.79 -8.56
CA GLY A 81 4.51 14.15 -8.50
C GLY A 81 3.54 14.89 -7.58
N GLU A 82 2.94 14.17 -6.65
CA GLU A 82 1.98 14.73 -5.67
C GLU A 82 2.61 15.79 -4.75
N VAL A 83 3.92 15.65 -4.49
CA VAL A 83 4.75 16.63 -3.79
C VAL A 83 6.00 16.94 -4.64
N ASP A 84 6.61 18.10 -4.41
CA ASP A 84 7.71 18.62 -5.23
C ASP A 84 9.00 18.91 -4.43
N SER A 85 9.01 18.61 -3.12
CA SER A 85 10.18 18.81 -2.27
C SER A 85 10.42 17.66 -1.30
N PHE A 86 11.67 17.49 -0.86
CA PHE A 86 12.04 16.48 0.14
C PHE A 86 11.30 16.71 1.48
N ASN A 87 11.10 17.98 1.85
CA ASN A 87 10.45 18.37 3.10
C ASN A 87 8.97 17.97 3.14
N ASP A 88 8.36 17.74 1.99
CA ASP A 88 6.96 17.33 1.86
C ASP A 88 6.79 15.80 1.79
N LEU A 89 7.89 15.04 1.82
CA LEU A 89 7.86 13.59 1.93
C LEU A 89 7.35 13.17 3.30
N LYS A 90 6.38 12.25 3.31
CA LYS A 90 5.73 11.73 4.50
C LYS A 90 5.63 10.21 4.46
N GLN A 91 5.67 9.62 5.65
CA GLN A 91 5.41 8.20 5.83
C GLN A 91 4.07 7.79 5.19
N GLY A 92 4.08 6.64 4.52
CA GLY A 92 2.94 6.05 3.84
C GLY A 92 2.76 6.47 2.38
N GLN A 93 3.48 7.48 1.88
CA GLN A 93 3.36 7.89 0.48
C GLN A 93 3.87 6.79 -0.46
N LYS A 94 3.14 6.56 -1.56
CA LYS A 94 3.59 5.68 -2.64
C LYS A 94 4.66 6.38 -3.46
N VAL A 95 5.79 5.72 -3.63
CA VAL A 95 6.94 6.28 -4.33
C VAL A 95 7.50 5.33 -5.37
N ALA A 96 8.07 5.90 -6.43
CA ALA A 96 8.98 5.23 -7.35
C ALA A 96 10.35 5.90 -7.23
N VAL A 97 11.38 5.13 -6.88
CA VAL A 97 12.74 5.63 -6.63
C VAL A 97 13.68 5.15 -7.72
N GLU A 98 14.37 6.09 -8.37
CA GLU A 98 15.38 5.75 -9.38
C GLU A 98 16.73 5.45 -8.71
N ILE A 99 17.20 4.21 -8.87
CA ILE A 99 18.42 3.70 -8.22
C ILE A 99 19.36 3.10 -9.26
N GLY A 100 20.61 3.55 -9.26
CA GLY A 100 21.69 2.96 -10.06
C GLY A 100 22.40 1.83 -9.32
N GLY A 101 22.71 0.73 -10.02
CA GLY A 101 23.41 -0.41 -9.41
C GLY A 101 22.56 -1.13 -8.36
N TYR A 102 21.24 -1.14 -8.56
CA TYR A 102 20.30 -1.77 -7.66
C TYR A 102 20.53 -3.28 -7.59
N GLU A 103 20.55 -3.81 -6.37
CA GLU A 103 20.56 -5.24 -6.09
C GLU A 103 19.41 -5.53 -5.13
N GLU A 104 18.46 -6.35 -5.56
CA GLU A 104 17.34 -6.76 -4.71
C GLU A 104 17.90 -7.51 -3.48
N LYS A 105 17.62 -6.98 -2.29
CA LYS A 105 18.10 -7.55 -1.02
C LYS A 105 16.96 -7.65 -0.03
N LEU A 106 16.73 -8.86 0.45
CA LEU A 106 15.75 -9.12 1.48
C LEU A 106 16.34 -8.83 2.87
N VAL A 107 15.53 -8.21 3.71
CA VAL A 107 15.82 -7.91 5.11
C VAL A 107 14.72 -8.50 5.99
N THR A 108 14.95 -8.56 7.30
CA THR A 108 13.87 -8.93 8.24
C THR A 108 13.02 -7.71 8.58
N MET A 109 11.76 -7.95 8.94
CA MET A 109 10.90 -6.89 9.51
C MET A 109 11.57 -6.21 10.72
N ASP A 110 12.19 -6.98 11.62
CA ASP A 110 12.90 -6.42 12.78
C ASP A 110 14.00 -5.42 12.39
N ALA A 111 14.75 -5.69 11.31
CA ALA A 111 15.77 -4.76 10.82
C ALA A 111 15.15 -3.44 10.33
N MET A 112 13.98 -3.49 9.68
CA MET A 112 13.26 -2.30 9.22
C MET A 112 12.77 -1.45 10.40
N PHE A 113 12.24 -2.06 11.46
CA PHE A 113 11.68 -1.32 12.60
C PHE A 113 12.72 -0.85 13.63
N SER A 114 13.77 -1.63 13.85
CA SER A 114 14.68 -1.43 14.99
C SER A 114 16.09 -1.02 14.58
N GLU A 115 16.50 -1.30 13.34
CA GLU A 115 17.87 -1.06 12.88
C GLU A 115 17.94 -0.46 11.46
N PRO A 116 17.29 0.69 11.17
CA PRO A 116 17.27 1.26 9.81
C PRO A 116 18.65 1.48 9.18
N SER A 117 19.67 1.72 10.00
CA SER A 117 21.07 1.88 9.57
C SER A 117 21.71 0.62 8.98
N LYS A 118 21.14 -0.56 9.23
CA LYS A 118 21.60 -1.85 8.67
C LYS A 118 20.89 -2.23 7.37
N LEU A 119 19.91 -1.45 6.92
CA LEU A 119 19.25 -1.68 5.66
C LEU A 119 20.23 -1.51 4.48
N PRO A 120 20.06 -2.26 3.39
CA PRO A 120 20.71 -1.95 2.12
C PRO A 120 20.54 -0.47 1.81
N SER A 121 21.64 0.21 1.47
CA SER A 121 21.61 1.65 1.26
C SER A 121 21.96 1.98 -0.18
N TYR A 122 21.09 2.80 -0.79
CA TYR A 122 21.21 3.20 -2.18
C TYR A 122 21.24 4.72 -2.31
N LYS A 123 21.95 5.18 -3.34
CA LYS A 123 21.86 6.58 -3.78
C LYS A 123 20.76 6.73 -4.81
N SER A 124 20.02 7.83 -4.72
CA SER A 124 18.99 8.17 -5.70
C SER A 124 19.12 9.61 -6.17
N LYS A 125 18.78 9.82 -7.44
CA LYS A 125 18.73 11.14 -8.08
C LYS A 125 17.30 11.67 -8.21
N SER A 126 16.31 10.79 -8.15
CA SER A 126 14.92 11.12 -8.45
C SER A 126 13.98 10.22 -7.66
N VAL A 127 12.98 10.83 -7.04
CA VAL A 127 11.84 10.15 -6.43
C VAL A 127 10.55 10.74 -6.97
N THR A 128 9.65 9.88 -7.43
CA THR A 128 8.32 10.27 -7.90
C THR A 128 7.28 9.79 -6.90
N VAL A 129 6.53 10.72 -6.32
CA VAL A 129 5.42 10.46 -5.40
C VAL A 129 4.13 10.37 -6.20
N THR A 130 3.40 9.26 -6.03
CA THR A 130 2.17 8.99 -6.78
C THR A 130 0.95 8.97 -5.86
N PRO A 131 -0.17 9.60 -6.25
CA PRO A 131 -1.37 9.57 -5.45
C PRO A 131 -1.97 8.17 -5.38
N TYR A 132 -2.64 7.89 -4.26
CA TYR A 132 -3.41 6.66 -4.11
C TYR A 132 -4.60 6.62 -5.07
N SER A 133 -4.87 5.44 -5.61
CA SER A 133 -6.10 5.13 -6.36
C SER A 133 -7.07 4.35 -5.49
N LYS A 134 -8.36 4.35 -5.88
CA LYS A 134 -9.37 3.50 -5.24
C LYS A 134 -8.97 2.02 -5.24
N LYS A 135 -8.29 1.56 -6.30
CA LYS A 135 -7.81 0.17 -6.39
C LYS A 135 -6.74 -0.13 -5.32
N ASP A 136 -5.84 0.81 -5.05
CA ASP A 136 -4.81 0.66 -4.01
C ASP A 136 -5.46 0.49 -2.64
N ILE A 137 -6.43 1.35 -2.31
CA ILE A 137 -7.15 1.28 -1.03
C ILE A 137 -7.91 -0.05 -0.91
N VAL A 138 -8.63 -0.47 -1.96
CA VAL A 138 -9.35 -1.75 -1.95
C VAL A 138 -8.40 -2.94 -1.77
N GLN A 139 -7.19 -2.89 -2.34
CA GLN A 139 -6.19 -3.94 -2.18
C GLN A 139 -5.71 -4.03 -0.72
N GLU A 140 -5.49 -2.89 -0.05
CA GLU A 140 -5.09 -2.86 1.36
C GLU A 140 -6.19 -3.33 2.32
N LEU A 141 -7.46 -3.20 1.95
CA LEU A 141 -8.59 -3.66 2.76
C LEU A 141 -8.90 -5.17 2.61
N ARG A 142 -8.26 -5.87 1.66
CA ARG A 142 -8.47 -7.31 1.48
C ARG A 142 -7.98 -8.10 2.69
N VAL A 143 -8.64 -9.21 2.96
CA VAL A 143 -8.17 -10.19 3.95
C VAL A 143 -7.78 -11.47 3.23
N GLU A 144 -6.73 -12.14 3.69
CA GLU A 144 -6.24 -13.40 3.09
C GLU A 144 -7.25 -14.54 3.26
N GLU A 145 -7.91 -14.59 4.42
CA GLU A 145 -8.90 -15.61 4.76
C GLU A 145 -10.09 -15.01 5.53
N GLY A 146 -11.29 -15.48 5.21
CA GLY A 146 -12.53 -15.07 5.85
C GLY A 146 -13.01 -13.71 5.36
N TYR A 147 -13.53 -12.92 6.29
CA TYR A 147 -14.09 -11.61 5.99
C TYR A 147 -13.53 -10.52 6.90
N GLY A 148 -13.23 -9.35 6.33
CA GLY A 148 -12.88 -8.14 7.07
C GLY A 148 -14.09 -7.25 7.23
N LEU A 149 -14.31 -6.69 8.42
CA LEU A 149 -15.32 -5.65 8.65
C LEU A 149 -14.61 -4.34 9.03
N TYR A 150 -14.80 -3.31 8.21
CA TYR A 150 -14.28 -1.97 8.43
C TYR A 150 -15.43 -1.03 8.73
N THR A 151 -15.36 -0.37 9.88
CA THR A 151 -16.36 0.63 10.29
C THR A 151 -15.71 2.00 10.32
N TYR A 152 -16.22 2.91 9.50
CA TYR A 152 -15.83 4.32 9.45
C TYR A 152 -16.94 5.19 10.03
N ASN A 153 -16.55 6.25 10.76
CA ASN A 153 -17.46 7.24 11.36
C ASN A 153 -18.63 6.60 12.15
N PRO A 154 -18.36 5.63 13.07
CA PRO A 154 -19.42 5.00 13.85
C PRO A 154 -20.22 6.03 14.64
N LYS A 155 -21.53 5.82 14.80
CA LYS A 155 -22.36 6.67 15.65
C LYS A 155 -22.23 6.23 17.11
N PRO A 156 -22.18 7.17 18.07
CA PRO A 156 -22.24 6.81 19.48
C PRO A 156 -23.62 6.23 19.83
N ASN A 157 -23.63 5.19 20.66
CA ASN A 157 -24.84 4.65 21.26
C ASN A 157 -25.40 5.58 22.36
N GLU A 158 -26.52 5.19 22.97
CA GLU A 158 -27.20 5.98 24.02
C GLU A 158 -26.31 6.26 25.26
N LYS A 159 -25.23 5.49 25.44
CA LYS A 159 -24.24 5.67 26.52
C LYS A 159 -23.04 6.54 26.10
N GLY A 160 -23.04 7.05 24.87
CA GLY A 160 -21.95 7.85 24.29
C GLY A 160 -20.76 7.04 23.78
N TRP A 161 -20.88 5.71 23.68
CA TRP A 161 -19.80 4.84 23.20
C TRP A 161 -19.96 4.60 21.71
N TYR A 162 -18.89 4.65 20.94
CA TYR A 162 -18.94 4.36 19.51
C TYR A 162 -19.33 2.89 19.30
N ASP A 163 -20.51 2.67 18.73
CA ASP A 163 -21.00 1.33 18.46
C ASP A 163 -20.40 0.84 17.14
N ALA A 164 -19.11 0.47 17.21
CA ALA A 164 -18.41 -0.08 16.05
C ALA A 164 -18.74 -1.56 15.80
N SER A 165 -19.43 -2.19 16.76
CA SER A 165 -19.93 -3.55 16.63
C SER A 165 -21.36 -3.51 16.09
N PRO A 166 -21.58 -3.93 14.83
CA PRO A 166 -22.94 -4.12 14.35
C PRO A 166 -23.72 -5.08 15.25
N SER A 167 -25.04 -4.88 15.36
CA SER A 167 -25.94 -5.59 16.29
C SER A 167 -25.67 -7.09 16.45
N SER A 168 -26.05 -7.68 17.59
CA SER A 168 -25.81 -9.09 18.02
C SER A 168 -25.50 -10.17 16.96
N VAL A 169 -26.17 -10.19 15.80
CA VAL A 169 -25.89 -11.14 14.70
C VAL A 169 -24.49 -10.96 14.08
N ALA A 170 -24.06 -9.72 13.95
CA ALA A 170 -22.76 -9.36 13.40
C ALA A 170 -21.66 -9.32 14.47
N GLU A 171 -22.07 -9.18 15.73
CA GLU A 171 -21.20 -9.27 16.90
C GLU A 171 -20.55 -10.66 16.98
N ASP A 172 -21.35 -11.71 16.76
CA ASP A 172 -20.97 -13.13 16.86
C ASP A 172 -20.29 -13.69 15.59
N PHE A 173 -20.42 -13.02 14.44
CA PHE A 173 -19.75 -13.45 13.21
C PHE A 173 -18.23 -13.23 13.32
N PRO A 174 -17.37 -14.20 12.94
CA PRO A 174 -15.93 -14.16 13.20
C PRO A 174 -15.17 -13.24 12.22
N PHE A 175 -15.56 -11.97 12.14
CA PHE A 175 -14.85 -10.97 11.35
C PHE A 175 -13.46 -10.67 11.92
N ARG A 176 -12.51 -10.39 11.02
CA ARG A 176 -11.39 -9.50 11.36
C ARG A 176 -11.94 -8.07 11.39
N LYS A 177 -12.16 -7.52 12.59
CA LYS A 177 -12.76 -6.18 12.78
C LYS A 177 -11.67 -5.12 12.82
N ILE A 178 -11.81 -4.08 11.99
CA ILE A 178 -10.97 -2.87 12.02
C ILE A 178 -11.89 -1.67 12.17
N GLU A 179 -11.69 -0.92 13.24
CA GLU A 179 -12.43 0.33 13.50
C GLU A 179 -11.54 1.51 13.11
N VAL A 180 -12.06 2.39 12.26
CA VAL A 180 -11.40 3.63 11.86
C VAL A 180 -12.26 4.78 12.36
N THR A 181 -11.90 5.31 13.52
CA THR A 181 -12.64 6.41 14.17
C THR A 181 -12.42 7.75 13.47
N HIS A 182 -11.28 7.94 12.82
CA HIS A 182 -10.98 9.10 11.97
C HIS A 182 -10.07 8.69 10.81
N SER A 183 -10.54 8.85 9.57
CA SER A 183 -9.78 8.57 8.35
C SER A 183 -9.00 9.79 7.85
N VAL A 184 -8.34 10.53 8.75
CA VAL A 184 -7.55 11.70 8.35
C VAL A 184 -6.10 11.27 8.08
N SER A 185 -5.89 10.50 7.01
CA SER A 185 -4.57 10.41 6.40
C SER A 185 -4.57 11.30 5.16
N ASP A 186 -3.86 12.42 5.26
CA ASP A 186 -3.59 13.36 4.16
C ASP A 186 -2.84 12.71 2.98
N VAL A 187 -2.29 11.51 3.19
CA VAL A 187 -1.54 10.75 2.18
C VAL A 187 -2.44 9.85 1.32
N LYS A 188 -3.41 9.16 1.92
CA LYS A 188 -4.18 8.11 1.21
C LYS A 188 -5.50 8.60 0.61
N ASN A 189 -5.98 9.78 1.03
CA ASN A 189 -7.29 10.33 0.65
C ASN A 189 -8.42 9.29 0.65
N THR A 190 -8.45 8.45 1.69
CA THR A 190 -9.33 7.26 1.76
C THR A 190 -10.80 7.65 1.74
N GLU A 191 -11.14 8.79 2.33
CA GLU A 191 -12.50 9.31 2.39
C GLU A 191 -13.07 9.60 1.00
N GLU A 192 -12.35 10.34 0.16
CA GLU A 192 -12.78 10.63 -1.21
C GLU A 192 -12.82 9.35 -2.05
N LEU A 193 -11.77 8.53 -1.99
CA LEU A 193 -11.62 7.34 -2.84
C LEU A 193 -12.67 6.26 -2.54
N LEU A 194 -13.09 6.13 -1.29
CA LEU A 194 -14.15 5.20 -0.90
C LEU A 194 -15.53 5.87 -0.83
N GLY A 195 -15.62 7.20 -0.89
CA GLY A 195 -16.85 7.96 -0.68
C GLY A 195 -17.39 7.78 0.74
N LEU A 196 -16.56 8.12 1.72
CA LEU A 196 -16.91 8.14 3.15
C LEU A 196 -17.39 9.55 3.52
N TYR A 197 -18.40 9.64 4.37
CA TYR A 197 -18.99 10.91 4.81
C TYR A 197 -18.87 11.02 6.33
N GLU A 198 -18.39 12.16 6.84
CA GLU A 198 -18.13 12.38 8.28
C GLU A 198 -19.39 12.23 9.16
N ASP A 199 -20.56 12.56 8.61
CA ASP A 199 -21.85 12.56 9.32
C ASP A 199 -22.60 11.22 9.28
N SER A 200 -22.06 10.22 8.58
CA SER A 200 -22.69 8.92 8.42
C SER A 200 -21.72 7.76 8.64
N PRO A 201 -22.11 6.74 9.43
CA PRO A 201 -21.33 5.53 9.51
C PRO A 201 -21.27 4.89 8.13
N THR A 202 -20.11 4.30 7.82
CA THR A 202 -19.91 3.48 6.64
C THR A 202 -19.32 2.15 7.06
N TYR A 203 -20.03 1.08 6.74
CA TYR A 203 -19.62 -0.29 6.96
C TYR A 203 -19.14 -0.88 5.64
N ILE A 204 -17.95 -1.48 5.65
CA ILE A 204 -17.37 -2.15 4.49
C ILE A 204 -17.05 -3.59 4.89
N ILE A 205 -17.58 -4.56 4.16
CA ILE A 205 -17.13 -5.95 4.26
C ILE A 205 -16.21 -6.25 3.08
N THR A 206 -15.07 -6.85 3.37
CA THR A 206 -14.14 -7.37 2.35
C THR A 206 -13.92 -8.87 2.46
N ASP A 207 -13.50 -9.47 1.35
CA ASP A 207 -12.97 -10.83 1.23
C ASP A 207 -11.60 -10.80 0.53
N GLU A 208 -11.13 -11.94 0.01
CA GLU A 208 -9.86 -12.07 -0.71
C GLU A 208 -9.83 -11.30 -2.04
N LYS A 209 -11.00 -10.96 -2.60
CA LYS A 209 -11.16 -10.27 -3.89
C LYS A 209 -11.37 -8.78 -3.73
N GLY A 210 -11.81 -8.31 -2.56
CA GLY A 210 -11.99 -6.89 -2.26
C GLY A 210 -13.30 -6.61 -1.55
N ILE A 211 -13.90 -5.45 -1.83
CA ILE A 211 -15.15 -5.03 -1.20
C ILE A 211 -16.32 -5.83 -1.75
N ILE A 212 -17.05 -6.52 -0.87
CA ILE A 212 -18.28 -7.27 -1.19
C ILE A 212 -19.54 -6.61 -0.64
N LEU A 213 -19.41 -5.72 0.34
CA LEU A 213 -20.49 -4.87 0.82
C LEU A 213 -19.92 -3.50 1.18
N LYS A 214 -20.62 -2.43 0.79
CA LYS A 214 -20.45 -1.09 1.36
C LYS A 214 -21.84 -0.53 1.63
N THR A 215 -22.14 -0.17 2.88
CA THR A 215 -23.42 0.41 3.26
C THR A 215 -23.27 1.38 4.42
N SER A 216 -24.18 2.36 4.53
CA SER A 216 -24.33 3.19 5.73
C SER A 216 -25.45 2.71 6.65
N GLN A 217 -26.17 1.66 6.25
CA GLN A 217 -27.34 1.16 6.96
C GLN A 217 -27.01 -0.12 7.72
N ILE A 218 -27.18 -0.07 9.05
CA ILE A 218 -26.94 -1.22 9.93
C ILE A 218 -27.83 -2.42 9.59
N THR A 219 -29.06 -2.17 9.12
CA THR A 219 -30.01 -3.20 8.69
C THR A 219 -29.49 -4.00 7.49
N GLU A 220 -28.96 -3.33 6.47
CA GLU A 220 -28.39 -3.97 5.28
C GLU A 220 -27.16 -4.81 5.62
N LEU A 221 -26.31 -4.30 6.52
CA LEU A 221 -25.17 -5.04 7.04
C LEU A 221 -25.61 -6.34 7.73
N ASN A 222 -26.55 -6.26 8.65
CA ASN A 222 -27.07 -7.43 9.36
C ASN A 222 -27.71 -8.46 8.43
N GLU A 223 -28.44 -8.02 7.42
CA GLU A 223 -29.03 -8.91 6.42
C GLU A 223 -27.98 -9.62 5.57
N PHE A 224 -26.90 -8.91 5.21
CA PHE A 224 -25.79 -9.51 4.47
C PHE A 224 -25.09 -10.59 5.30
N ILE A 225 -24.84 -10.31 6.58
CA ILE A 225 -24.18 -11.25 7.50
C ILE A 225 -25.00 -12.52 7.68
N LYS A 226 -26.31 -12.41 7.87
CA LYS A 226 -27.23 -13.56 7.92
C LYS A 226 -27.18 -14.43 6.65
N LYS A 227 -26.83 -13.86 5.50
CA LYS A 227 -26.67 -14.62 4.25
C LYS A 227 -25.34 -15.36 4.20
N LEU A 228 -24.29 -14.84 4.85
CA LEU A 228 -23.00 -15.51 4.96
C LEU A 228 -23.07 -16.73 5.89
N GLU A 229 -23.85 -16.66 6.97
CA GLU A 229 -24.01 -17.74 7.95
C GLU A 229 -24.82 -18.94 7.45
N LYS A 230 -25.67 -18.73 6.45
CA LYS A 230 -26.50 -19.79 5.90
C LYS A 230 -25.67 -20.62 4.89
N PRO A 231 -25.52 -21.93 5.08
CA PRO A 231 -24.84 -22.77 4.10
C PRO A 231 -25.57 -22.68 2.75
N LYS A 232 -24.78 -22.61 1.66
CA LYS A 232 -25.28 -22.76 0.29
C LYS A 232 -25.65 -24.19 -0.01
#